data_AF-A0A254QUB8-F1
#
_entry.id   AF-A0A254QUB8-F1
#
_cell.length_a   1.000
_cell.length_b   1.000
_cell.length_c   1.000
_cell.angle_alpha   90.00
_cell.angle_beta   90.00
_cell.angle_gamma   90.00
#
_symmetry.space_group_name_H-M   'P 1'
#
loop_
_entity.id
_entity.type
_entity.pdbx_description
1 polymer ?
#
loop_
_entity_poly.entity_id
_entity_poly.type
_entity_poly.pdbx_seq_one_letter_code
_entity_poly.pdbx_strand_id
1 'polypeptide(L)'
;MIRFALILVAAVLAACSDRGASDTPTRARIADSTLPPVKTFGPTMVRAPVASNANIAADFLSLHFELESGRPLPILTRFEGPISVRVTGNAAPSLRPDLTALVGRLQREAGIDIRQVGEAQDANITIQSVSREDIRKALPQAACFVVPNVESLAEFKRKRRQPATNWSLLRERYKMGIFVPHDAPPQEIRDCLHEELAQAIGPLNDLYRLQDSVFNDDNVHTVLTGYDMLILRASYAPELHSGMSKAEVAARLPSILTRLNPRGDSEPSHAISGTPRSWIGDVQIALGPGSSNNARRSAAASAARTAQDLGWMDHRRAFSHYLLGRMIQNEDPRLAQQHYESAMGYLSATPGTELHRAFVVTQTAAFAISQGRGASALEQVDPYIPVAARAENAALMSTLMLLKAEALDLMGQSDEARSVRLDSLGWARYGFGSDAAVKAKMREISDISPLPRG
;
A
#
# COMPACT_ATOMS: atom_id res chain seq x y z
N MET A 1 14.52 -9.58 63.01
CA MET A 1 15.46 -8.52 63.46
C MET A 1 15.07 -7.25 62.71
N ILE A 2 14.17 -6.43 63.27
CA ILE A 2 14.47 -5.16 63.97
C ILE A 2 15.09 -4.13 63.00
N ARG A 3 14.60 -2.90 62.80
CA ARG A 3 13.42 -2.09 63.18
C ARG A 3 13.57 -0.72 62.44
N PHE A 4 12.49 0.09 62.48
CA PHE A 4 12.38 1.57 62.31
C PHE A 4 12.27 2.07 60.85
N ALA A 5 11.14 2.62 60.36
CA ALA A 5 10.26 3.74 60.83
C ALA A 5 11.06 5.07 60.91
N LEU A 6 10.63 6.23 60.43
CA LEU A 6 9.30 6.87 60.43
C LEU A 6 9.45 8.27 59.73
N ILE A 7 8.34 8.97 59.46
CA ILE A 7 8.17 10.45 59.30
C ILE A 7 8.32 11.02 57.87
N LEU A 8 7.47 11.91 57.33
CA LEU A 8 6.09 12.37 57.58
C LEU A 8 5.80 13.48 56.53
N VAL A 9 4.51 13.64 56.19
CA VAL A 9 3.80 14.90 55.88
C VAL A 9 3.93 15.59 54.53
N ALA A 10 2.71 15.94 54.07
CA ALA A 10 2.29 16.63 52.87
C ALA A 10 1.93 18.10 53.12
N ALA A 11 1.52 18.77 52.02
CA ALA A 11 0.78 20.03 51.92
C ALA A 11 1.65 21.32 52.02
N VAL A 12 1.40 22.41 51.26
CA VAL A 12 0.13 23.06 50.91
C VAL A 12 0.23 23.83 49.57
N LEU A 13 -0.96 24.04 48.99
CA LEU A 13 -1.37 24.73 47.76
C LEU A 13 -1.23 26.27 47.72
N ALA A 14 -1.40 26.79 46.49
CA ALA A 14 -1.99 28.08 46.06
C ALA A 14 -1.06 29.31 45.98
N ALA A 15 -1.18 30.26 45.04
CA ALA A 15 -1.84 30.39 43.73
C ALA A 15 -1.41 31.76 43.10
N CYS A 16 -1.72 31.93 41.81
CA CYS A 16 -2.02 33.19 41.07
C CYS A 16 -1.00 33.77 40.04
N SER A 17 -1.43 33.70 38.76
CA SER A 17 -1.50 34.75 37.69
C SER A 17 -0.24 35.52 37.27
N ASP A 18 0.05 35.88 36.01
CA ASP A 18 -0.54 35.68 34.67
C ASP A 18 0.52 36.18 33.63
N ARG A 19 0.45 35.66 32.39
CA ARG A 19 0.98 36.15 31.10
C ARG A 19 2.46 36.56 30.89
N GLY A 20 3.09 35.85 29.95
CA GLY A 20 4.20 36.37 29.14
C GLY A 20 4.67 35.34 28.10
N ALA A 21 4.23 35.50 26.85
CA ALA A 21 4.67 34.66 25.74
C ALA A 21 6.14 34.94 25.39
N SER A 22 7.01 33.96 25.60
CA SER A 22 8.08 33.60 24.67
C SER A 22 8.67 32.27 25.16
N ASP A 23 8.47 31.19 24.43
CA ASP A 23 9.37 30.05 24.58
C ASP A 23 9.65 29.47 23.18
N THR A 24 10.71 30.03 22.61
CA THR A 24 11.68 29.37 21.74
C THR A 24 11.57 27.85 21.80
N PRO A 25 11.55 27.12 20.67
CA PRO A 25 11.52 25.66 20.71
C PRO A 25 12.78 25.15 21.39
N THR A 26 12.66 24.74 22.64
CA THR A 26 13.74 24.14 23.42
C THR A 26 14.12 22.82 22.76
N ARG A 27 15.18 22.87 21.94
CA ARG A 27 16.01 21.72 21.56
C ARG A 27 16.58 21.10 22.83
N ALA A 28 15.84 20.21 23.47
CA ALA A 28 16.39 19.29 24.46
C ALA A 28 15.42 18.13 24.75
N ARG A 29 15.08 17.36 23.71
CA ARG A 29 15.11 15.90 23.87
C ARG A 29 16.25 15.43 22.99
N ILE A 30 17.34 14.99 23.61
CA ILE A 30 18.34 14.17 22.94
C ILE A 30 17.53 12.98 22.40
N ALA A 31 17.37 12.91 21.08
CA ALA A 31 16.71 11.78 20.48
C ALA A 31 17.58 10.55 20.75
N ASP A 32 16.97 9.45 21.21
CA ASP A 32 17.61 8.11 21.28
C ASP A 32 18.07 7.60 19.90
N SER A 33 17.88 8.40 18.84
CA SER A 33 18.18 8.11 17.44
C SER A 33 19.16 9.15 16.89
N THR A 34 20.19 8.65 16.20
CA THR A 34 21.12 9.48 15.42
C THR A 34 20.58 9.82 14.03
N LEU A 35 19.36 9.40 13.69
CA LEU A 35 18.73 9.63 12.39
C LEU A 35 17.81 10.87 12.45
N PRO A 36 17.65 11.61 11.33
CA PRO A 36 16.71 12.73 11.26
C PRO A 36 15.26 12.25 11.51
N PRO A 37 14.35 13.17 11.92
CA PRO A 37 12.96 12.83 12.20
C PRO A 37 12.26 12.19 10.99
N VAL A 38 11.26 11.36 11.28
CA VAL A 38 10.39 10.74 10.27
C VAL A 38 9.71 11.83 9.44
N LYS A 39 9.73 11.69 8.10
CA LYS A 39 8.99 12.56 7.19
C LYS A 39 7.57 12.04 6.99
N THR A 40 6.64 12.94 6.68
CA THR A 40 5.25 12.63 6.35
C THR A 40 4.91 13.21 4.98
N PHE A 41 3.95 12.61 4.29
CA PHE A 41 3.45 13.16 3.03
C PHE A 41 2.53 14.36 3.28
N GLY A 42 2.57 15.31 2.36
CA GLY A 42 1.60 16.40 2.29
C GLY A 42 0.28 15.94 1.64
N PRO A 43 -0.68 16.84 1.44
CA PRO A 43 -1.93 16.51 0.77
C PRO A 43 -1.70 16.02 -0.67
N THR A 44 -2.31 14.89 -1.02
CA THR A 44 -2.29 14.30 -2.36
C THR A 44 -3.16 15.12 -3.32
N MET A 45 -2.67 15.38 -4.54
CA MET A 45 -3.52 15.81 -5.64
C MET A 45 -3.97 14.59 -6.44
N VAL A 46 -5.25 14.24 -6.33
CA VAL A 46 -5.82 13.14 -7.11
C VAL A 46 -6.09 13.59 -8.53
N ARG A 47 -5.68 12.73 -9.46
CA ARG A 47 -6.03 12.83 -10.88
C ARG A 47 -7.25 11.98 -11.13
N ALA A 48 -8.26 12.55 -11.77
CA ALA A 48 -9.38 11.76 -12.26
C ALA A 48 -8.84 10.67 -13.22
N PRO A 49 -9.33 9.42 -13.12
CA PRO A 49 -8.89 8.36 -14.01
C PRO A 49 -9.29 8.70 -15.45
N VAL A 50 -8.45 8.30 -16.41
CA VAL A 50 -8.74 8.42 -17.83
C VAL A 50 -8.85 7.01 -18.38
N ALA A 51 -10.05 6.44 -18.29
CA ALA A 51 -10.36 5.10 -18.77
C ALA A 51 -11.81 5.02 -19.27
N SER A 52 -12.06 4.10 -20.20
CA SER A 52 -13.39 3.83 -20.77
C SER A 52 -14.39 3.44 -19.69
N ASN A 53 -15.56 4.07 -19.70
CA ASN A 53 -16.65 3.73 -18.79
C ASN A 53 -17.12 2.28 -18.95
N ALA A 54 -17.05 1.71 -20.16
CA ALA A 54 -17.33 0.28 -20.37
C ALA A 54 -16.33 -0.65 -19.64
N ASN A 55 -15.03 -0.33 -19.64
CA ASN A 55 -14.03 -1.11 -18.92
C ASN A 55 -14.17 -0.93 -17.41
N ILE A 56 -14.34 0.31 -16.93
CA ILE A 56 -14.59 0.60 -15.51
C ILE A 56 -15.83 -0.15 -15.00
N ALA A 57 -16.91 -0.19 -15.79
CA ALA A 57 -18.11 -0.93 -15.41
C ALA A 57 -17.85 -2.43 -15.25
N ALA A 58 -17.10 -3.03 -16.18
CA ALA A 58 -16.73 -4.44 -16.10
C ALA A 58 -15.82 -4.73 -14.89
N ASP A 59 -14.87 -3.86 -14.61
CA ASP A 59 -13.98 -3.98 -13.45
C ASP A 59 -14.73 -3.77 -12.13
N PHE A 60 -15.64 -2.80 -12.05
CA PHE A 60 -16.54 -2.61 -10.91
C PHE A 60 -17.27 -3.93 -10.58
N LEU A 61 -17.81 -4.60 -11.60
CA LEU A 61 -18.53 -5.86 -11.43
C LEU A 61 -17.59 -6.99 -10.97
N SER A 62 -16.36 -7.07 -11.50
CA SER A 62 -15.36 -8.05 -11.04
C SER A 62 -14.89 -7.79 -9.61
N LEU A 63 -14.77 -6.52 -9.20
CA LEU A 63 -14.35 -6.09 -7.88
C LEU A 63 -15.40 -6.36 -6.79
N HIS A 64 -16.70 -6.25 -7.13
CA HIS A 64 -17.79 -6.35 -6.15
C HIS A 64 -18.54 -7.69 -6.13
N PHE A 65 -18.50 -8.47 -7.21
CA PHE A 65 -19.30 -9.70 -7.34
C PHE A 65 -18.48 -11.00 -7.33
N GLU A 66 -17.22 -10.92 -6.94
CA GLU A 66 -16.32 -12.07 -6.77
C GLU A 66 -15.48 -11.82 -5.50
N LEU A 67 -14.98 -12.88 -4.88
CA LEU A 67 -13.93 -12.80 -3.87
C LEU A 67 -12.59 -13.08 -4.52
N GLU A 68 -11.48 -12.71 -3.87
CA GLU A 68 -10.12 -13.09 -4.29
C GLU A 68 -9.99 -14.59 -4.57
N SER A 69 -10.72 -15.45 -3.85
CA SER A 69 -10.74 -16.92 -4.06
C SER A 69 -11.40 -17.37 -5.38
N GLY A 70 -12.14 -16.48 -6.05
CA GLY A 70 -12.93 -16.75 -7.26
C GLY A 70 -14.37 -17.12 -6.97
N ARG A 71 -14.73 -17.16 -5.69
CA ARG A 71 -16.10 -17.42 -5.26
C ARG A 71 -16.99 -16.24 -5.64
N PRO A 72 -18.12 -16.45 -6.35
CA PRO A 72 -19.03 -15.37 -6.69
C PRO A 72 -19.75 -14.85 -5.44
N LEU A 73 -19.96 -13.54 -5.41
CA LEU A 73 -20.86 -12.88 -4.47
C LEU A 73 -22.20 -12.64 -5.17
N PRO A 74 -23.33 -13.06 -4.59
CA PRO A 74 -24.61 -13.05 -5.32
C PRO A 74 -25.22 -11.64 -5.43
N ILE A 75 -24.86 -10.74 -4.54
CA ILE A 75 -25.45 -9.41 -4.40
C ILE A 75 -24.38 -8.38 -4.03
N LEU A 76 -24.65 -7.13 -4.34
CA LEU A 76 -23.93 -5.98 -3.81
C LEU A 76 -24.19 -5.87 -2.30
N THR A 77 -23.15 -5.57 -1.54
CA THR A 77 -23.26 -5.18 -0.13
C THR A 77 -22.45 -3.92 0.11
N ARG A 78 -23.03 -2.96 0.82
CA ARG A 78 -22.37 -1.73 1.29
C ARG A 78 -22.95 -1.32 2.64
N PHE A 79 -22.42 -0.23 3.21
CA PHE A 79 -23.13 0.46 4.29
C PHE A 79 -24.23 1.34 3.69
N GLU A 80 -25.46 1.24 4.18
CA GLU A 80 -26.58 2.09 3.68
C GLU A 80 -26.69 3.44 4.40
N GLY A 81 -26.00 3.62 5.51
CA GLY A 81 -25.99 4.86 6.29
C GLY A 81 -24.59 5.44 6.51
N PRO A 82 -24.50 6.53 7.28
CA PRO A 82 -23.22 7.16 7.65
C PRO A 82 -22.27 6.15 8.31
N ILE A 83 -21.00 6.20 7.93
CA ILE A 83 -19.97 5.29 8.39
C ILE A 83 -19.19 5.94 9.53
N SER A 84 -19.15 5.27 10.68
CA SER A 84 -18.31 5.67 11.81
C SER A 84 -17.12 4.73 11.96
N VAL A 85 -15.93 5.29 12.14
CA VAL A 85 -14.66 4.55 12.31
C VAL A 85 -14.04 4.90 13.66
N ARG A 86 -13.67 3.89 14.46
CA ARG A 86 -12.88 4.08 15.68
C ARG A 86 -11.58 3.28 15.63
N VAL A 87 -10.60 3.75 16.38
CA VAL A 87 -9.33 3.04 16.61
C VAL A 87 -9.28 2.57 18.05
N THR A 88 -8.97 1.29 18.26
CA THR A 88 -8.79 0.67 19.58
C THR A 88 -7.41 0.02 19.71
N GLY A 89 -6.98 -0.19 20.95
CA GLY A 89 -5.69 -0.83 21.25
C GLY A 89 -4.51 0.15 21.20
N ASN A 90 -3.29 -0.40 21.27
CA ASN A 90 -2.07 0.41 21.29
C ASN A 90 -1.69 0.81 19.85
N ALA A 91 -2.29 1.89 19.35
CA ALA A 91 -2.02 2.41 18.01
C ALA A 91 -0.61 2.99 17.90
N ALA A 92 0.10 2.65 16.81
CA ALA A 92 1.36 3.31 16.49
C ALA A 92 1.15 4.83 16.28
N PRO A 93 2.14 5.69 16.58
CA PRO A 93 1.99 7.14 16.47
C PRO A 93 1.55 7.65 15.09
N SER A 94 1.92 6.94 14.01
CA SER A 94 1.54 7.29 12.63
C SER A 94 0.09 6.95 12.27
N LEU A 95 -0.52 5.96 12.93
CA LEU A 95 -1.81 5.39 12.52
C LEU A 95 -2.94 6.44 12.52
N ARG A 96 -3.07 7.23 13.59
CA ARG A 96 -4.17 8.20 13.72
C ARG A 96 -4.07 9.36 12.71
N PRO A 97 -2.91 10.01 12.52
CA PRO A 97 -2.71 10.99 11.44
C PRO A 97 -3.01 10.42 10.04
N ASP A 98 -2.48 9.24 9.72
CA ASP A 98 -2.65 8.61 8.42
C ASP A 98 -4.13 8.24 8.15
N LEU A 99 -4.83 7.70 9.15
CA LEU A 99 -6.27 7.45 9.08
C LEU A 99 -7.08 8.74 8.92
N THR A 100 -6.69 9.82 9.60
CA THR A 100 -7.37 11.13 9.47
C THR A 100 -7.24 11.66 8.04
N ALA A 101 -6.05 11.55 7.45
CA ALA A 101 -5.82 11.94 6.06
C ALA A 101 -6.67 11.09 5.10
N LEU A 102 -6.68 9.76 5.27
CA LEU A 102 -7.47 8.84 4.46
C LEU A 102 -8.97 9.11 4.55
N VAL A 103 -9.52 9.24 5.76
CA VAL A 103 -10.95 9.58 5.96
C VAL A 103 -11.30 10.89 5.26
N GLY A 104 -10.45 11.91 5.40
CA GLY A 104 -10.65 13.19 4.70
C GLY A 104 -10.62 13.05 3.17
N ARG A 105 -9.79 12.16 2.63
CA ARG A 105 -9.78 11.85 1.19
C ARG A 105 -11.04 11.13 0.74
N LEU A 106 -11.48 10.09 1.47
CA LEU A 106 -12.73 9.37 1.17
C LEU A 106 -13.95 10.30 1.16
N GLN A 107 -14.00 11.28 2.07
CA GLN A 107 -15.03 12.32 2.08
C GLN A 107 -14.95 13.23 0.85
N ARG A 108 -13.78 13.78 0.53
CA ARG A 108 -13.62 14.80 -0.52
C ARG A 108 -13.63 14.23 -1.95
N GLU A 109 -13.00 13.08 -2.13
CA GLU A 109 -12.72 12.49 -3.45
C GLU A 109 -13.81 11.48 -3.83
N ALA A 110 -14.17 10.59 -2.91
CA ALA A 110 -15.19 9.56 -3.13
C ALA A 110 -16.61 9.99 -2.69
N GLY A 111 -16.75 11.10 -1.94
CA GLY A 111 -18.06 11.60 -1.50
C GLY A 111 -18.75 10.70 -0.47
N ILE A 112 -17.98 9.90 0.27
CA ILE A 112 -18.52 8.95 1.25
C ILE A 112 -18.77 9.68 2.58
N ASP A 113 -19.94 9.49 3.16
CA ASP A 113 -20.24 9.94 4.53
C ASP A 113 -19.55 9.01 5.53
N ILE A 114 -18.29 9.31 5.82
CA ILE A 114 -17.44 8.58 6.74
C ILE A 114 -16.80 9.53 7.74
N ARG A 115 -16.78 9.19 9.03
CA ARG A 115 -16.16 10.00 10.08
C ARG A 115 -15.43 9.17 11.11
N GLN A 116 -14.33 9.71 11.62
CA GLN A 116 -13.65 9.15 12.79
C GLN A 116 -14.39 9.57 14.07
N VAL A 117 -14.59 8.63 14.98
CA VAL A 117 -15.18 8.86 16.31
C VAL A 117 -14.19 8.50 17.42
N GLY A 118 -14.47 8.97 18.64
CA GLY A 118 -13.65 8.66 19.81
C GLY A 118 -13.67 7.17 20.14
N GLU A 119 -12.60 6.66 20.76
CA GLU A 119 -12.44 5.22 21.07
C GLU A 119 -13.59 4.65 21.91
N ALA A 120 -14.13 5.44 22.84
CA ALA A 120 -15.24 5.03 23.70
C ALA A 120 -16.63 5.11 23.04
N GLN A 121 -16.73 5.62 21.81
CA GLN A 121 -18.00 5.71 21.08
C GLN A 121 -18.24 4.42 20.27
N ASP A 122 -19.51 4.12 20.03
CA ASP A 122 -19.89 3.06 19.10
C ASP A 122 -19.53 3.46 17.66
N ALA A 123 -19.04 2.47 16.90
CA ALA A 123 -18.63 2.67 15.53
C ALA A 123 -19.02 1.46 14.65
N ASN A 124 -19.32 1.73 13.37
CA ASN A 124 -19.56 0.68 12.38
C ASN A 124 -18.27 -0.08 12.03
N ILE A 125 -17.14 0.62 12.02
CA ILE A 125 -15.83 0.06 11.72
C ILE A 125 -14.92 0.22 12.93
N THR A 126 -14.38 -0.89 13.44
CA THR A 126 -13.34 -0.88 14.47
C THR A 126 -12.00 -1.28 13.85
N ILE A 127 -11.08 -0.33 13.81
CA ILE A 127 -9.67 -0.58 13.48
C ILE A 127 -8.96 -0.93 14.79
N GLN A 128 -8.64 -2.20 14.99
CA GLN A 128 -7.93 -2.66 16.18
C GLN A 128 -6.44 -2.79 15.87
N SER A 129 -5.64 -2.04 16.63
CA SER A 129 -4.19 -2.12 16.62
C SER A 129 -3.73 -3.34 17.41
N VAL A 130 -3.08 -4.30 16.75
CA VAL A 130 -2.66 -5.62 17.30
C VAL A 130 -1.21 -5.92 16.91
N SER A 131 -0.58 -6.96 17.46
CA SER A 131 0.79 -7.34 17.03
C SER A 131 0.77 -8.17 15.75
N ARG A 132 1.84 -8.13 14.94
CA ARG A 132 2.03 -9.07 13.81
C ARG A 132 1.95 -10.52 14.26
N GLU A 133 2.45 -10.83 15.45
CA GLU A 133 2.37 -12.19 16.00
C GLU A 133 0.91 -12.63 16.21
N ASP A 134 0.06 -11.75 16.74
CA ASP A 134 -1.35 -12.03 16.95
C ASP A 134 -2.13 -12.18 15.65
N ILE A 135 -1.81 -11.37 14.63
CA ILE A 135 -2.34 -11.51 13.27
C ILE A 135 -1.96 -12.87 12.72
N ARG A 136 -0.67 -13.23 12.71
CA ARG A 136 -0.18 -14.52 12.19
C ARG A 136 -0.82 -15.73 12.91
N LYS A 137 -1.07 -15.63 14.22
CA LYS A 137 -1.81 -16.67 14.97
C LYS A 137 -3.28 -16.79 14.54
N ALA A 138 -3.90 -15.69 14.10
CA ALA A 138 -5.29 -15.65 13.67
C ALA A 138 -5.43 -16.07 12.19
N LEU A 139 -4.59 -15.50 11.32
CA LEU A 139 -4.49 -15.71 9.87
C LEU A 139 -3.01 -15.68 9.45
N PRO A 140 -2.36 -16.84 9.26
CA PRO A 140 -0.90 -16.92 9.06
C PRO A 140 -0.33 -16.20 7.84
N GLN A 141 -1.13 -15.97 6.80
CA GLN A 141 -0.69 -15.35 5.54
C GLN A 141 -1.04 -13.86 5.44
N ALA A 142 -1.70 -13.29 6.46
CA ALA A 142 -2.16 -11.92 6.44
C ALA A 142 -1.14 -10.98 7.09
N ALA A 143 -0.87 -9.83 6.47
CA ALA A 143 -0.17 -8.72 7.12
C ALA A 143 -1.13 -7.88 7.96
N CYS A 144 -2.31 -7.61 7.40
CA CYS A 144 -3.52 -7.06 7.99
C CYS A 144 -4.71 -7.77 7.34
N PHE A 145 -5.91 -7.56 7.89
CA PHE A 145 -7.12 -8.12 7.30
C PHE A 145 -8.40 -7.44 7.84
N VAL A 146 -9.44 -7.45 7.01
CA VAL A 146 -10.80 -7.03 7.34
C VAL A 146 -11.75 -8.22 7.48
N VAL A 147 -12.64 -8.17 8.47
CA VAL A 147 -13.65 -9.21 8.71
C VAL A 147 -15.01 -8.58 9.03
N PRO A 148 -16.12 -9.13 8.51
CA PRO A 148 -17.45 -8.65 8.86
C PRO A 148 -17.90 -9.14 10.23
N ASN A 149 -18.76 -8.34 10.86
CA ASN A 149 -19.55 -8.70 12.05
C ASN A 149 -18.72 -9.03 13.30
N VAL A 150 -17.56 -8.39 13.42
CA VAL A 150 -16.66 -8.45 14.59
C VAL A 150 -16.08 -7.07 14.89
N GLU A 151 -15.72 -6.82 16.15
CA GLU A 151 -15.07 -5.57 16.58
C GLU A 151 -13.67 -5.79 17.16
N SER A 152 -13.30 -7.05 17.45
CA SER A 152 -12.01 -7.39 18.04
C SER A 152 -11.46 -8.71 17.55
N LEU A 153 -10.15 -8.87 17.64
CA LEU A 153 -9.43 -10.08 17.22
C LEU A 153 -9.82 -11.27 18.09
N ALA A 154 -10.12 -11.02 19.37
CA ALA A 154 -10.64 -12.04 20.27
C ALA A 154 -12.03 -12.53 19.83
N GLU A 155 -12.89 -11.61 19.39
CA GLU A 155 -14.20 -11.97 18.84
C GLU A 155 -14.08 -12.73 17.51
N PHE A 156 -13.20 -12.28 16.61
CA PHE A 156 -12.90 -13.00 15.38
C PHE A 156 -12.44 -14.42 15.67
N LYS A 157 -11.49 -14.64 16.58
CA LYS A 157 -11.01 -15.99 16.95
C LYS A 157 -12.14 -16.91 17.40
N ARG A 158 -13.16 -16.39 18.11
CA ARG A 158 -14.35 -17.15 18.53
C ARG A 158 -15.34 -17.40 17.37
N LYS A 159 -15.54 -16.41 16.49
CA LYS A 159 -16.55 -16.44 15.43
C LYS A 159 -16.06 -16.92 14.07
N ARG A 160 -14.76 -17.08 13.83
CA ARG A 160 -14.18 -17.33 12.49
C ARG A 160 -14.74 -18.51 11.69
N ARG A 161 -15.41 -19.46 12.34
CA ARG A 161 -16.06 -20.62 11.70
C ARG A 161 -17.59 -20.46 11.57
N GLN A 162 -18.13 -19.33 11.99
CA GLN A 162 -19.55 -19.05 11.98
C GLN A 162 -19.95 -18.35 10.68
N PRO A 163 -21.20 -18.53 10.22
CA PRO A 163 -21.72 -17.83 9.04
C PRO A 163 -21.59 -16.30 9.10
N ALA A 164 -21.62 -15.73 10.30
CA ALA A 164 -21.57 -14.28 10.50
C ALA A 164 -20.28 -13.63 9.97
N THR A 165 -19.14 -14.33 9.93
CA THR A 165 -17.87 -13.79 9.42
C THR A 165 -17.64 -14.11 7.94
N ASN A 166 -18.63 -14.65 7.24
CA ASN A 166 -18.50 -15.06 5.85
C ASN A 166 -19.05 -13.98 4.90
N TRP A 167 -18.14 -13.36 4.15
CA TRP A 167 -18.47 -12.34 3.15
C TRP A 167 -19.56 -12.76 2.15
N SER A 168 -19.57 -14.00 1.67
CA SER A 168 -20.56 -14.49 0.70
C SER A 168 -21.97 -14.65 1.27
N LEU A 169 -22.10 -14.64 2.60
CA LEU A 169 -23.40 -14.72 3.29
C LEU A 169 -23.90 -13.34 3.72
N LEU A 170 -23.09 -12.30 3.56
CA LEU A 170 -23.48 -10.95 3.92
C LEU A 170 -24.63 -10.46 3.05
N ARG A 171 -25.51 -9.64 3.64
CA ARG A 171 -26.66 -9.02 2.96
C ARG A 171 -26.57 -7.51 2.92
N GLU A 172 -25.93 -6.94 3.94
CA GLU A 172 -25.67 -5.52 4.13
C GLU A 172 -24.44 -5.40 5.04
N ARG A 173 -23.67 -4.31 4.93
CA ARG A 173 -22.57 -4.02 5.83
C ARG A 173 -23.06 -3.11 6.94
N TYR A 174 -22.89 -3.55 8.19
CA TYR A 174 -23.23 -2.74 9.36
C TYR A 174 -22.13 -2.73 10.43
N LYS A 175 -21.24 -3.74 10.41
CA LYS A 175 -20.15 -3.89 11.37
C LYS A 175 -18.93 -4.55 10.71
N MET A 176 -17.76 -3.92 10.84
CA MET A 176 -16.48 -4.43 10.32
C MET A 176 -15.37 -4.28 11.36
N GLY A 177 -14.51 -5.30 11.43
CA GLY A 177 -13.27 -5.27 12.18
C GLY A 177 -12.08 -5.27 11.23
N ILE A 178 -11.16 -4.33 11.40
CA ILE A 178 -9.90 -4.23 10.66
C ILE A 178 -8.76 -4.42 11.65
N PHE A 179 -7.81 -5.29 11.35
CA PHE A 179 -6.71 -5.62 12.25
C PHE A 179 -5.38 -5.19 11.64
N VAL A 180 -4.70 -4.24 12.29
CA VAL A 180 -3.47 -3.61 11.78
C VAL A 180 -2.30 -3.84 12.74
N PRO A 181 -1.11 -4.22 12.24
CA PRO A 181 0.06 -4.46 13.08
C PRO A 181 0.71 -3.16 13.60
N HIS A 182 0.72 -2.93 14.92
CA HIS A 182 1.36 -1.73 15.52
C HIS A 182 2.90 -1.78 15.49
N ASP A 183 3.46 -2.96 15.29
CA ASP A 183 4.90 -3.24 15.22
C ASP A 183 5.42 -3.27 13.77
N ALA A 184 4.62 -2.81 12.80
CA ALA A 184 5.01 -2.62 11.41
C ALA A 184 5.56 -1.22 11.12
N PRO A 185 6.32 -1.03 10.01
CA PRO A 185 6.70 0.31 9.53
C PRO A 185 5.48 1.22 9.32
N PRO A 186 5.63 2.55 9.51
CA PRO A 186 4.54 3.51 9.27
C PRO A 186 3.88 3.37 7.90
N GLN A 187 4.66 3.15 6.84
CA GLN A 187 4.12 2.91 5.51
C GLN A 187 3.24 1.66 5.46
N GLU A 188 3.70 0.51 5.93
CA GLU A 188 2.90 -0.73 5.92
C GLU A 188 1.59 -0.58 6.72
N ILE A 189 1.63 0.13 7.85
CA ILE A 189 0.41 0.48 8.61
C ILE A 189 -0.53 1.30 7.73
N ARG A 190 -0.03 2.31 7.02
CA ARG A 190 -0.83 3.14 6.12
C ARG A 190 -1.37 2.32 4.95
N ASP A 191 -0.56 1.48 4.33
CA ASP A 191 -0.94 0.61 3.21
C ASP A 191 -2.13 -0.26 3.63
N CYS A 192 -2.04 -0.90 4.79
CA CYS A 192 -3.15 -1.62 5.43
C CYS A 192 -4.39 -0.74 5.68
N LEU A 193 -4.23 0.52 6.13
CA LEU A 193 -5.38 1.41 6.31
C LEU A 193 -6.08 1.68 4.97
N HIS A 194 -5.33 1.89 3.88
CA HIS A 194 -5.90 2.16 2.56
C HIS A 194 -6.65 0.95 2.02
N GLU A 195 -6.01 -0.23 2.04
CA GLU A 195 -6.58 -1.46 1.50
C GLU A 195 -7.78 -1.94 2.33
N GLU A 196 -7.57 -2.17 3.62
CA GLU A 196 -8.58 -2.81 4.48
C GLU A 196 -9.80 -1.92 4.71
N LEU A 197 -9.61 -0.60 4.79
CA LEU A 197 -10.75 0.32 4.91
C LEU A 197 -11.52 0.42 3.59
N ALA A 198 -10.82 0.44 2.45
CA ALA A 198 -11.47 0.44 1.15
C ALA A 198 -12.25 -0.86 0.92
N GLN A 199 -11.66 -2.01 1.27
CA GLN A 199 -12.35 -3.29 1.22
C GLN A 199 -13.52 -3.36 2.21
N ALA A 200 -13.40 -2.77 3.40
CA ALA A 200 -14.49 -2.70 4.38
C ALA A 200 -15.71 -1.95 3.85
N ILE A 201 -15.53 -0.93 2.99
CA ILE A 201 -16.62 -0.07 2.49
C ILE A 201 -16.99 -0.33 1.02
N GLY A 202 -16.20 -1.09 0.26
CA GLY A 202 -16.37 -1.24 -1.19
C GLY A 202 -16.00 -2.65 -1.72
N PRO A 203 -15.08 -2.78 -2.69
CA PRO A 203 -14.69 -4.07 -3.28
C PRO A 203 -14.24 -5.16 -2.29
N LEU A 204 -14.27 -6.43 -2.70
CA LEU A 204 -13.77 -7.59 -1.92
C LEU A 204 -12.89 -8.53 -2.77
N ASN A 205 -12.41 -8.02 -3.89
CA ASN A 205 -11.59 -8.75 -4.83
C ASN A 205 -10.51 -7.82 -5.34
N ASP A 206 -9.38 -8.42 -5.69
CA ASP A 206 -8.25 -7.74 -6.28
C ASP A 206 -7.98 -8.32 -7.67
N LEU A 207 -7.56 -7.45 -8.57
CA LEU A 207 -7.48 -7.72 -10.00
C LEU A 207 -6.11 -7.28 -10.51
N TYR A 208 -5.25 -8.26 -10.81
CA TYR A 208 -3.94 -8.04 -11.43
C TYR A 208 -3.96 -7.21 -12.73
N ARG A 209 -5.12 -7.00 -13.35
CA ARG A 209 -5.24 -6.19 -14.57
C ARG A 209 -5.47 -4.69 -14.30
N LEU A 210 -5.56 -4.26 -13.05
CA LEU A 210 -5.75 -2.85 -12.68
C LEU A 210 -4.42 -2.17 -12.40
N GLN A 211 -3.81 -1.57 -13.43
CA GLN A 211 -2.46 -0.99 -13.30
C GLN A 211 -2.37 0.21 -12.36
N ASP A 212 -3.43 0.99 -12.16
CA ASP A 212 -3.43 2.21 -11.33
C ASP A 212 -4.43 2.06 -10.18
N SER A 213 -4.25 1.03 -9.34
CA SER A 213 -5.21 0.68 -8.29
C SER A 213 -4.53 -0.02 -7.12
N VAL A 214 -4.99 0.27 -5.90
CA VAL A 214 -4.68 -0.54 -4.71
C VAL A 214 -5.33 -1.93 -4.81
N PHE A 215 -6.43 -2.08 -5.53
CA PHE A 215 -7.09 -3.37 -5.76
C PHE A 215 -6.36 -4.23 -6.81
N ASN A 216 -5.04 -4.13 -6.85
CA ASN A 216 -4.16 -4.95 -7.67
C ASN A 216 -3.15 -5.65 -6.76
N ASP A 217 -3.17 -6.98 -6.80
CA ASP A 217 -2.32 -7.88 -6.01
C ASP A 217 -0.80 -7.78 -6.30
N ASP A 218 -0.37 -6.91 -7.22
CA ASP A 218 1.06 -6.68 -7.48
C ASP A 218 1.78 -5.87 -6.39
N ASN A 219 1.03 -5.29 -5.43
CA ASN A 219 1.53 -4.47 -4.31
C ASN A 219 2.33 -3.23 -4.74
N VAL A 220 2.10 -2.71 -5.95
CA VAL A 220 2.82 -1.54 -6.47
C VAL A 220 2.23 -0.23 -5.92
N HIS A 221 0.90 -0.13 -5.91
CA HIS A 221 0.19 1.03 -5.38
C HIS A 221 -0.13 0.83 -3.90
N THR A 222 0.33 1.77 -3.06
CA THR A 222 0.19 1.66 -1.61
C THR A 222 -0.80 2.67 -1.01
N VAL A 223 -1.38 3.51 -1.86
CA VAL A 223 -2.44 4.46 -1.50
C VAL A 223 -3.51 4.48 -2.59
N LEU A 224 -4.77 4.63 -2.16
CA LEU A 224 -5.92 4.70 -3.06
C LEU A 224 -5.69 5.75 -4.15
N THR A 225 -5.84 5.33 -5.39
CA THR A 225 -5.66 6.14 -6.59
C THR A 225 -6.94 6.88 -6.97
N GLY A 226 -6.89 7.67 -8.04
CA GLY A 226 -8.11 8.27 -8.60
C GLY A 226 -9.08 7.22 -9.16
N TYR A 227 -8.57 6.09 -9.65
CA TYR A 227 -9.37 4.96 -10.08
C TYR A 227 -10.14 4.35 -8.91
N ASP A 228 -9.45 4.09 -7.80
CA ASP A 228 -10.05 3.51 -6.60
C ASP A 228 -11.13 4.43 -6.02
N MET A 229 -10.87 5.73 -5.98
CA MET A 229 -11.84 6.73 -5.52
C MET A 229 -13.08 6.78 -6.41
N LEU A 230 -12.95 6.61 -7.73
CA LEU A 230 -14.09 6.52 -8.64
C LEU A 230 -14.90 5.24 -8.40
N ILE A 231 -14.25 4.09 -8.23
CA ILE A 231 -14.91 2.83 -7.91
C ILE A 231 -15.71 2.97 -6.61
N LEU A 232 -15.09 3.45 -5.55
CA LEU A 232 -15.75 3.65 -4.25
C LEU A 232 -16.90 4.66 -4.36
N ARG A 233 -16.72 5.76 -5.09
CA ARG A 233 -17.79 6.75 -5.34
C ARG A 233 -18.98 6.14 -6.07
N ALA A 234 -18.74 5.28 -7.07
CA ALA A 234 -19.79 4.59 -7.78
C ALA A 234 -20.54 3.61 -6.86
N SER A 235 -19.86 2.92 -5.93
CA SER A 235 -20.49 2.01 -4.96
C SER A 235 -21.50 2.71 -4.05
N TYR A 236 -21.29 4.01 -3.80
CA TYR A 236 -22.16 4.86 -2.99
C TYR A 236 -23.10 5.75 -3.82
N ALA A 237 -23.19 5.53 -5.13
CA ALA A 237 -24.20 6.19 -5.95
C ALA A 237 -25.62 5.87 -5.43
N PRO A 238 -26.55 6.84 -5.39
CA PRO A 238 -27.89 6.64 -4.84
C PRO A 238 -28.71 5.61 -5.61
N GLU A 239 -28.35 5.33 -6.86
CA GLU A 239 -29.00 4.34 -7.70
C GLU A 239 -28.63 2.90 -7.33
N LEU A 240 -27.55 2.68 -6.57
CA LEU A 240 -27.13 1.37 -6.07
C LEU A 240 -27.53 1.22 -4.61
N HIS A 241 -27.85 0.00 -4.17
CA HIS A 241 -28.06 -0.34 -2.76
C HIS A 241 -27.76 -1.83 -2.52
N SER A 242 -27.57 -2.20 -1.26
CA SER A 242 -27.36 -3.58 -0.83
C SER A 242 -28.53 -4.47 -1.26
N GLY A 243 -28.23 -5.71 -1.65
CA GLY A 243 -29.22 -6.66 -2.15
C GLY A 243 -29.39 -6.66 -3.68
N MET A 244 -28.91 -5.66 -4.41
CA MET A 244 -28.91 -5.69 -5.88
C MET A 244 -28.04 -6.81 -6.43
N SER A 245 -28.55 -7.56 -7.39
CA SER A 245 -27.82 -8.55 -8.16
C SER A 245 -26.78 -7.91 -9.10
N LYS A 246 -25.84 -8.74 -9.58
CA LYS A 246 -24.84 -8.31 -10.58
C LYS A 246 -25.46 -7.67 -11.82
N ALA A 247 -26.58 -8.23 -12.31
CA ALA A 247 -27.28 -7.73 -13.49
C ALA A 247 -27.95 -6.37 -13.23
N GLU A 248 -28.57 -6.18 -12.06
CA GLU A 248 -29.19 -4.92 -11.68
C GLU A 248 -28.18 -3.79 -11.55
N VAL A 249 -27.02 -4.07 -10.95
CA VAL A 249 -25.91 -3.11 -10.88
C VAL A 249 -25.36 -2.81 -12.27
N ALA A 250 -25.10 -3.85 -13.08
CA ALA A 250 -24.60 -3.69 -14.44
C ALA A 250 -25.49 -2.78 -15.31
N ALA A 251 -26.82 -2.88 -15.15
CA ALA A 251 -27.76 -2.04 -15.87
C ALA A 251 -27.72 -0.55 -15.47
N ARG A 252 -27.24 -0.23 -14.27
CA ARG A 252 -27.19 1.13 -13.71
C ARG A 252 -25.83 1.79 -13.88
N LEU A 253 -24.75 1.01 -13.95
CA LEU A 253 -23.38 1.52 -14.06
C LEU A 253 -23.17 2.51 -15.23
N PRO A 254 -23.72 2.32 -16.44
CA PRO A 254 -23.48 3.25 -17.54
C PRO A 254 -23.88 4.70 -17.21
N SER A 255 -25.09 4.93 -16.70
CA SER A 255 -25.55 6.29 -16.36
C SER A 255 -24.79 6.89 -15.17
N ILE A 256 -24.45 6.06 -14.17
CA ILE A 256 -23.64 6.46 -13.03
C ILE A 256 -22.25 6.92 -13.51
N LEU A 257 -21.60 6.14 -14.38
CA LEU A 257 -20.25 6.42 -14.86
C LEU A 257 -20.20 7.60 -15.84
N THR A 258 -21.19 7.78 -16.72
CA THR A 258 -21.32 9.01 -17.53
C THR A 258 -21.36 10.26 -16.64
N ARG A 259 -22.07 10.19 -15.50
CA ARG A 259 -22.14 11.30 -14.53
C ARG A 259 -20.84 11.51 -13.75
N LEU A 260 -20.17 10.44 -13.36
CA LEU A 260 -18.98 10.51 -12.48
C LEU A 260 -17.65 10.65 -13.26
N ASN A 261 -17.59 10.15 -14.48
CA ASN A 261 -16.43 10.12 -15.37
C ASN A 261 -16.86 10.42 -16.82
N PRO A 262 -17.31 11.65 -17.13
CA PRO A 262 -17.83 11.99 -18.46
C PRO A 262 -16.79 11.85 -19.58
N ARG A 263 -15.49 11.99 -19.27
CA ARG A 263 -14.41 11.76 -20.25
C ARG A 263 -14.36 10.31 -20.72
N GLY A 264 -14.68 9.37 -19.82
CA GLY A 264 -14.69 7.94 -20.11
C GLY A 264 -15.73 7.48 -21.14
N ASP A 265 -16.69 8.33 -21.51
CA ASP A 265 -17.63 8.04 -22.61
C ASP A 265 -16.96 8.13 -23.98
N SER A 266 -15.87 8.91 -24.08
CA SER A 266 -15.11 9.10 -25.31
C SER A 266 -13.85 8.23 -25.41
N GLU A 267 -13.47 7.57 -24.31
CA GLU A 267 -12.32 6.67 -24.29
C GLU A 267 -12.69 5.33 -24.94
N PRO A 268 -11.84 4.78 -25.82
CA PRO A 268 -12.12 3.50 -26.46
C PRO A 268 -12.13 2.37 -25.44
N SER A 269 -13.12 1.48 -25.53
CA SER A 269 -13.13 0.26 -24.73
C SER A 269 -12.16 -0.77 -25.30
N HIS A 270 -11.45 -1.48 -24.43
CA HIS A 270 -10.59 -2.59 -24.82
C HIS A 270 -11.14 -3.94 -24.33
N ALA A 271 -10.77 -5.02 -25.01
CA ALA A 271 -11.15 -6.36 -24.58
C ALA A 271 -10.48 -6.70 -23.24
N ILE A 272 -11.27 -7.12 -22.26
CA ILE A 272 -10.77 -7.57 -20.96
C ILE A 272 -10.39 -9.04 -21.07
N SER A 273 -9.11 -9.34 -20.91
CA SER A 273 -8.63 -10.71 -20.74
C SER A 273 -8.54 -11.07 -19.26
N GLY A 274 -9.17 -12.18 -18.87
CA GLY A 274 -9.11 -12.68 -17.50
C GLY A 274 -7.68 -13.09 -17.09
N THR A 275 -7.41 -13.06 -15.79
CA THR A 275 -6.14 -13.54 -15.22
C THR A 275 -6.33 -14.98 -14.71
N PRO A 276 -5.69 -15.99 -15.33
CA PRO A 276 -5.89 -17.38 -14.91
C PRO A 276 -5.39 -17.64 -13.49
N ARG A 277 -6.07 -18.55 -12.78
CA ARG A 277 -5.69 -18.99 -11.43
C ARG A 277 -4.30 -19.61 -11.37
N SER A 278 -3.87 -20.31 -12.42
CA SER A 278 -2.52 -20.87 -12.53
C SER A 278 -1.45 -19.77 -12.48
N TRP A 279 -1.64 -18.69 -13.23
CA TRP A 279 -0.72 -17.55 -13.22
C TRP A 279 -0.69 -16.85 -11.86
N ILE A 280 -1.85 -16.65 -11.22
CA ILE A 280 -1.94 -16.06 -9.87
C ILE A 280 -1.18 -16.93 -8.86
N GLY A 281 -1.40 -18.25 -8.89
CA GLY A 281 -0.68 -19.19 -8.01
C GLY A 281 0.83 -19.16 -8.23
N ASP A 282 1.28 -19.07 -9.48
CA ASP A 282 2.70 -18.94 -9.81
C ASP A 282 3.32 -17.64 -9.27
N VAL A 283 2.60 -16.52 -9.40
CA VAL A 283 3.02 -15.22 -8.81
C VAL A 283 3.11 -15.31 -7.30
N GLN A 284 2.09 -15.89 -6.65
CA GLN A 284 2.08 -16.07 -5.19
C GLN A 284 3.21 -16.98 -4.72
N ILE A 285 3.56 -18.04 -5.45
CA ILE A 285 4.71 -18.89 -5.13
C ILE A 285 6.02 -18.13 -5.32
N ALA A 286 6.16 -17.33 -6.38
CA ALA A 286 7.36 -16.56 -6.67
C ALA A 286 7.64 -15.47 -5.63
N LEU A 287 6.59 -14.84 -5.09
CA LEU A 287 6.69 -13.77 -4.09
C LEU A 287 6.58 -14.27 -2.64
N GLY A 288 5.88 -15.37 -2.42
CA GLY A 288 5.45 -15.81 -1.10
C GLY A 288 6.59 -16.26 -0.19
N PRO A 289 6.47 -16.00 1.13
CA PRO A 289 7.42 -16.50 2.12
C PRO A 289 7.35 -18.04 2.21
N GLY A 290 8.50 -18.69 2.40
CA GLY A 290 8.59 -20.13 2.65
C GLY A 290 8.78 -21.02 1.42
N SER A 291 8.68 -20.48 0.20
CA SER A 291 9.04 -21.20 -1.03
C SER A 291 10.56 -21.29 -1.20
N SER A 292 11.07 -22.44 -1.67
CA SER A 292 12.50 -22.58 -2.01
C SER A 292 12.88 -21.71 -3.22
N ASN A 293 14.14 -21.28 -3.34
CA ASN A 293 14.59 -20.47 -4.47
C ASN A 293 14.33 -21.16 -5.83
N ASN A 294 14.40 -22.49 -5.89
CA ASN A 294 14.07 -23.25 -7.10
C ASN A 294 12.58 -23.17 -7.43
N ALA A 295 11.71 -23.35 -6.44
CA ALA A 295 10.26 -23.25 -6.63
C ALA A 295 9.86 -21.84 -7.10
N ARG A 296 10.44 -20.81 -6.48
CA ARG A 296 10.19 -19.40 -6.86
C ARG A 296 10.62 -19.10 -8.30
N ARG A 297 11.80 -19.56 -8.72
CA ARG A 297 12.29 -19.43 -10.11
C ARG A 297 11.38 -20.16 -11.11
N SER A 298 11.04 -21.41 -10.83
CA SER A 298 10.16 -22.21 -11.70
C SER A 298 8.78 -21.57 -11.86
N ALA A 299 8.21 -21.05 -10.77
CA ALA A 299 6.94 -20.36 -10.79
C ALA A 299 7.01 -19.04 -11.58
N ALA A 300 8.04 -18.21 -11.36
CA ALA A 300 8.23 -16.98 -12.13
C ALA A 300 8.38 -17.27 -13.64
N ALA A 301 9.12 -18.33 -14.01
CA ALA A 301 9.25 -18.75 -15.40
C ALA A 301 7.92 -19.26 -15.99
N SER A 302 7.11 -19.97 -15.19
CA SER A 302 5.77 -20.43 -15.58
C SER A 302 4.79 -19.27 -15.78
N ALA A 303 4.80 -18.28 -14.89
CA ALA A 303 4.03 -17.05 -15.02
C ALA A 303 4.41 -16.29 -16.30
N ALA A 304 5.71 -16.15 -16.58
CA ALA A 304 6.20 -15.52 -17.81
C ALA A 304 5.79 -16.27 -19.08
N ARG A 305 5.78 -17.61 -19.09
CA ARG A 305 5.25 -18.38 -20.23
C ARG A 305 3.75 -18.18 -20.40
N THR A 306 2.97 -18.28 -19.32
CA THR A 306 1.51 -18.09 -19.39
C THR A 306 1.14 -16.70 -19.91
N ALA A 307 1.81 -15.64 -19.45
CA ALA A 307 1.60 -14.29 -19.97
C ALA A 307 1.95 -14.16 -21.46
N GLN A 308 2.90 -14.96 -21.96
CA GLN A 308 3.28 -15.00 -23.37
C GLN A 308 2.22 -15.68 -24.21
N ASP A 309 1.80 -16.87 -23.76
CA ASP A 309 0.86 -17.73 -24.48
C ASP A 309 -0.52 -17.07 -24.60
N LEU A 310 -0.89 -16.25 -23.61
CA LEU A 310 -2.10 -15.43 -23.63
C LEU A 310 -1.95 -14.13 -24.44
N GLY A 311 -0.76 -13.83 -24.94
CA GLY A 311 -0.49 -12.63 -25.74
C GLY A 311 -0.72 -11.32 -24.98
N TRP A 312 -0.49 -11.29 -23.66
CA TRP A 312 -0.65 -10.06 -22.89
C TRP A 312 0.38 -9.01 -23.31
N MET A 313 -0.09 -7.78 -23.50
CA MET A 313 0.72 -6.63 -23.88
C MET A 313 0.72 -5.53 -22.79
N ASP A 314 0.07 -5.80 -21.65
CA ASP A 314 -0.10 -4.88 -20.53
C ASP A 314 0.93 -5.12 -19.40
N HIS A 315 0.74 -4.45 -18.26
CA HIS A 315 1.64 -4.55 -17.11
C HIS A 315 1.73 -5.95 -16.51
N ARG A 316 0.77 -6.87 -16.73
CA ARG A 316 0.90 -8.26 -16.26
C ARG A 316 2.01 -9.01 -16.98
N ARG A 317 2.21 -8.71 -18.27
CA ARG A 317 3.34 -9.21 -19.06
C ARG A 317 4.65 -8.66 -18.51
N ALA A 318 4.71 -7.36 -18.24
CA ALA A 318 5.85 -6.71 -17.64
C ALA A 318 6.18 -7.25 -16.24
N PHE A 319 5.17 -7.45 -15.41
CA PHE A 319 5.30 -7.97 -14.05
C PHE A 319 5.87 -9.38 -14.06
N SER A 320 5.43 -10.23 -14.98
CA SER A 320 5.99 -11.58 -15.16
C SER A 320 7.48 -11.54 -15.52
N HIS A 321 7.90 -10.61 -16.38
CA HIS A 321 9.32 -10.38 -16.68
C HIS A 321 10.09 -9.84 -15.47
N TYR A 322 9.53 -8.87 -14.76
CA TYR A 322 10.14 -8.31 -13.54
C TYR A 322 10.37 -9.39 -12.48
N LEU A 323 9.37 -10.24 -12.20
CA LEU A 323 9.50 -11.36 -11.27
C LEU A 323 10.61 -12.31 -11.69
N LEU A 324 10.65 -12.72 -12.96
CA LEU A 324 11.67 -13.63 -13.46
C LEU A 324 13.07 -13.02 -13.35
N GLY A 325 13.24 -11.75 -13.74
CA GLY A 325 14.48 -11.00 -13.56
C GLY A 325 14.95 -10.99 -12.11
N ARG A 326 14.04 -10.69 -11.17
CA ARG A 326 14.33 -10.69 -9.72
C ARG A 326 14.80 -12.05 -9.21
N MET A 327 14.26 -13.14 -9.76
CA MET A 327 14.60 -14.50 -9.30
C MET A 327 15.95 -15.00 -9.84
N ILE A 328 16.40 -14.51 -11.00
CA ILE A 328 17.63 -14.97 -11.65
C ILE A 328 18.81 -13.99 -11.54
N GLN A 329 18.59 -12.77 -11.04
CA GLN A 329 19.60 -11.70 -11.05
C GLN A 329 20.94 -12.04 -10.39
N ASN A 330 20.95 -12.93 -9.39
CA ASN A 330 22.18 -13.35 -8.72
C ASN A 330 22.94 -14.43 -9.50
N GLU A 331 22.28 -15.13 -10.42
CA GLU A 331 22.81 -16.28 -11.16
C GLU A 331 23.19 -15.90 -12.58
N ASP A 332 22.30 -15.16 -13.25
CA ASP A 332 22.53 -14.57 -14.56
C ASP A 332 22.09 -13.10 -14.57
N PRO A 333 22.96 -12.19 -14.10
CA PRO A 333 22.66 -10.76 -14.09
C PRO A 333 22.34 -10.21 -15.48
N ARG A 334 22.96 -10.75 -16.55
CA ARG A 334 22.75 -10.27 -17.92
C ARG A 334 21.36 -10.63 -18.42
N LEU A 335 20.93 -11.88 -18.24
CA LEU A 335 19.58 -12.30 -18.59
C LEU A 335 18.52 -11.59 -17.74
N ALA A 336 18.81 -11.31 -16.47
CA ALA A 336 17.92 -10.50 -15.64
C ALA A 336 17.73 -9.09 -16.20
N GLN A 337 18.80 -8.42 -16.66
CA GLN A 337 18.69 -7.11 -17.31
C GLN A 337 17.82 -7.18 -18.58
N GLN A 338 17.95 -8.22 -19.41
CA GLN A 338 17.11 -8.40 -20.59
C GLN A 338 15.61 -8.53 -20.24
N HIS A 339 15.29 -9.20 -19.13
CA HIS A 339 13.92 -9.24 -18.62
C HIS A 339 13.44 -7.88 -18.11
N TYR A 340 14.28 -7.12 -17.40
CA TYR A 340 13.92 -5.76 -16.97
C TYR A 340 13.72 -4.82 -18.17
N GLU A 341 14.55 -4.91 -19.20
CA GLU A 341 14.37 -4.17 -20.47
C GLU A 341 13.05 -4.54 -21.15
N SER A 342 12.73 -5.84 -21.20
CA SER A 342 11.45 -6.32 -21.72
C SER A 342 10.27 -5.75 -20.92
N ALA A 343 10.35 -5.79 -19.58
CA ALA A 343 9.35 -5.21 -18.70
C ALA A 343 9.18 -3.70 -18.96
N MET A 344 10.28 -2.95 -19.05
CA MET A 344 10.24 -1.52 -19.37
C MET A 344 9.59 -1.22 -20.72
N GLY A 345 9.79 -2.08 -21.73
CA GLY A 345 9.13 -1.94 -23.03
C GLY A 345 7.60 -1.97 -22.92
N TYR A 346 7.05 -3.00 -22.26
CA TYR A 346 5.60 -3.12 -22.06
C TYR A 346 5.03 -1.99 -21.19
N LEU A 347 5.72 -1.64 -20.10
CA LEU A 347 5.27 -0.57 -19.21
C LEU A 347 5.30 0.79 -19.92
N SER A 348 6.35 1.10 -20.68
CA SER A 348 6.44 2.39 -21.40
C SER A 348 5.35 2.56 -22.47
N ALA A 349 4.79 1.46 -22.98
CA ALA A 349 3.66 1.45 -23.90
C ALA A 349 2.28 1.46 -23.20
N THR A 350 2.24 1.29 -21.87
CA THR A 350 1.02 1.18 -21.07
C THR A 350 0.86 2.41 -20.16
N PRO A 351 -0.12 3.30 -20.42
CA PRO A 351 -0.37 4.46 -19.56
C PRO A 351 -0.68 4.08 -18.11
N GLY A 352 -0.25 4.91 -17.15
CA GLY A 352 -0.51 4.70 -15.73
C GLY A 352 0.44 3.72 -15.04
N THR A 353 1.53 3.31 -15.69
CA THR A 353 2.50 2.35 -15.15
C THR A 353 3.82 2.99 -14.70
N GLU A 354 3.85 4.32 -14.52
CA GLU A 354 5.05 5.05 -14.12
C GLU A 354 5.63 4.54 -12.80
N LEU A 355 4.78 4.11 -11.87
CA LEU A 355 5.20 3.54 -10.60
C LEU A 355 5.82 2.15 -10.76
N HIS A 356 5.26 1.27 -11.59
CA HIS A 356 5.87 -0.01 -11.96
C HIS A 356 7.26 0.19 -12.56
N ARG A 357 7.41 1.19 -13.45
CA ARG A 357 8.70 1.53 -14.05
C ARG A 357 9.72 1.96 -13.00
N ALA A 358 9.30 2.72 -11.99
CA ALA A 358 10.15 3.09 -10.86
C ALA A 358 10.68 1.85 -10.10
N PHE A 359 9.85 0.82 -9.91
CA PHE A 359 10.30 -0.45 -9.32
C PHE A 359 11.33 -1.17 -10.19
N VAL A 360 11.12 -1.26 -11.51
CA VAL A 360 12.10 -1.87 -12.42
C VAL A 360 13.43 -1.10 -12.38
N VAL A 361 13.36 0.23 -12.36
CA VAL A 361 14.53 1.12 -12.31
C VAL A 361 15.38 0.89 -11.06
N THR A 362 14.80 0.52 -9.92
CA THR A 362 15.62 0.17 -8.74
C THR A 362 16.60 -0.97 -9.02
N GLN A 363 16.23 -1.91 -9.90
CA GLN A 363 17.05 -3.08 -10.23
C GLN A 363 18.08 -2.74 -11.32
N THR A 364 17.68 -2.02 -12.36
CA THR A 364 18.58 -1.66 -13.48
C THR A 364 19.61 -0.61 -13.05
N ALA A 365 19.23 0.35 -12.20
CA ALA A 365 20.15 1.34 -11.65
C ALA A 365 21.14 0.72 -10.65
N ALA A 366 20.69 -0.19 -9.78
CA ALA A 366 21.57 -0.97 -8.91
C ALA A 366 22.61 -1.76 -9.71
N PHE A 367 22.19 -2.40 -10.80
CA PHE A 367 23.12 -3.08 -11.69
C PHE A 367 24.12 -2.11 -12.33
N ALA A 368 23.68 -0.95 -12.82
CA ALA A 368 24.57 0.07 -13.36
C ALA A 368 25.61 0.58 -12.33
N ILE A 369 25.20 0.80 -11.08
CA ILE A 369 26.08 1.16 -9.96
C ILE A 369 27.14 0.07 -9.73
N SER A 370 26.74 -1.21 -9.73
CA SER A 370 27.69 -2.33 -9.56
C SER A 370 28.78 -2.38 -10.65
N GLN A 371 28.49 -1.82 -11.82
CA GLN A 371 29.41 -1.72 -12.96
C GLN A 371 30.20 -0.40 -12.97
N GLY A 372 30.11 0.42 -11.92
CA GLY A 372 30.74 1.73 -11.85
C GLY A 372 30.12 2.78 -12.78
N ARG A 373 28.93 2.52 -13.35
CA ARG A 373 28.26 3.40 -14.33
C ARG A 373 27.36 4.42 -13.64
N GLY A 374 27.95 5.28 -12.80
CA GLY A 374 27.23 6.30 -12.01
C GLY A 374 26.31 7.18 -12.86
N ALA A 375 26.81 7.75 -13.96
CA ALA A 375 26.00 8.62 -14.82
C ALA A 375 24.75 7.94 -15.39
N SER A 376 24.87 6.68 -15.82
CA SER A 376 23.73 5.90 -16.34
C SER A 376 22.73 5.54 -15.24
N ALA A 377 23.20 5.27 -14.03
CA ALA A 377 22.31 5.04 -12.89
C ALA A 377 21.55 6.32 -12.50
N LEU A 378 22.25 7.47 -12.48
CA LEU A 378 21.66 8.77 -12.17
C LEU A 378 20.55 9.16 -13.16
N GLU A 379 20.82 9.01 -14.46
CA GLU A 379 19.84 9.26 -15.53
C GLU A 379 18.57 8.41 -15.37
N GLN A 380 18.74 7.16 -14.92
CA GLN A 380 17.61 6.26 -14.69
C GLN A 380 16.80 6.64 -13.46
N VAL A 381 17.42 6.96 -12.32
CA VAL A 381 16.69 7.14 -11.04
C VAL A 381 16.01 8.50 -10.90
N ASP A 382 16.63 9.57 -11.42
CA ASP A 382 16.19 10.94 -11.20
C ASP A 382 14.73 11.21 -11.62
N PRO A 383 14.27 10.75 -12.80
CA PRO A 383 12.88 10.94 -13.23
C PRO A 383 11.83 10.26 -12.33
N TYR A 384 12.22 9.23 -11.58
CA TYR A 384 11.28 8.39 -10.82
C TYR A 384 11.19 8.74 -9.33
N ILE A 385 12.10 9.55 -8.79
CA ILE A 385 11.96 10.06 -7.41
C ILE A 385 10.65 10.86 -7.25
N PRO A 386 10.28 11.79 -8.16
CA PRO A 386 8.99 12.47 -8.10
C PRO A 386 7.78 11.54 -8.33
N VAL A 387 7.97 10.44 -9.06
CA VAL A 387 6.91 9.43 -9.26
C VAL A 387 6.60 8.72 -7.95
N ALA A 388 7.62 8.20 -7.26
CA ALA A 388 7.49 7.56 -5.96
C ALA A 388 6.92 8.54 -4.90
N ALA A 389 7.32 9.81 -4.95
CA ALA A 389 6.77 10.84 -4.07
C ALA A 389 5.27 11.10 -4.30
N ARG A 390 4.82 11.19 -5.55
CA ARG A 390 3.39 11.36 -5.89
C ARG A 390 2.54 10.14 -5.54
N ALA A 391 3.11 8.95 -5.64
CA ALA A 391 2.50 7.70 -5.20
C ALA A 391 2.60 7.49 -3.68
N GLU A 392 3.21 8.43 -2.96
CA GLU A 392 3.46 8.37 -1.52
C GLU A 392 4.22 7.12 -1.06
N ASN A 393 5.01 6.49 -1.92
CA ASN A 393 5.75 5.28 -1.58
C ASN A 393 7.13 5.65 -1.00
N ALA A 394 7.21 5.82 0.32
CA ALA A 394 8.42 6.29 1.01
C ALA A 394 9.58 5.28 0.94
N ALA A 395 9.29 3.98 1.02
CA ALA A 395 10.29 2.93 0.87
C ALA A 395 10.94 2.95 -0.52
N LEU A 396 10.13 3.06 -1.58
CA LEU A 396 10.62 3.20 -2.95
C LEU A 396 11.36 4.53 -3.15
N MET A 397 10.79 5.64 -2.69
CA MET A 397 11.41 6.97 -2.80
C MET A 397 12.77 7.00 -2.12
N SER A 398 12.87 6.48 -0.89
CA SER A 398 14.14 6.41 -0.17
C SER A 398 15.15 5.49 -0.87
N THR A 399 14.69 4.37 -1.43
CA THR A 399 15.54 3.46 -2.23
C THR A 399 16.12 4.18 -3.45
N LEU A 400 15.29 4.88 -4.22
CA LEU A 400 15.75 5.66 -5.39
C LEU A 400 16.73 6.77 -5.00
N MET A 401 16.49 7.48 -3.89
CA MET A 401 17.39 8.51 -3.38
C MET A 401 18.72 7.92 -2.90
N LEU A 402 18.72 6.75 -2.26
CA LEU A 402 19.95 6.08 -1.85
C LEU A 402 20.75 5.60 -3.06
N LEU A 403 20.09 5.05 -4.09
CA LEU A 403 20.74 4.72 -5.36
C LEU A 403 21.31 5.97 -6.06
N LYS A 404 20.58 7.09 -6.06
CA LYS A 404 21.08 8.39 -6.54
C LYS A 404 22.35 8.81 -5.80
N ALA A 405 22.39 8.67 -4.47
CA ALA A 405 23.58 9.01 -3.70
C ALA A 405 24.81 8.16 -4.09
N GLU A 406 24.65 6.85 -4.28
CA GLU A 406 25.75 6.00 -4.75
C GLU A 406 26.19 6.34 -6.19
N ALA A 407 25.25 6.70 -7.06
CA ALA A 407 25.55 7.14 -8.42
C ALA A 407 26.36 8.46 -8.44
N LEU A 408 25.98 9.42 -7.59
CA LEU A 408 26.70 10.70 -7.41
C LEU A 408 28.12 10.49 -6.85
N ASP A 409 28.28 9.59 -5.88
CA ASP A 409 29.61 9.23 -5.34
C ASP A 409 30.51 8.63 -6.43
N LEU A 410 29.99 7.76 -7.31
CA LEU A 410 30.71 7.23 -8.47
C LEU A 410 31.14 8.30 -9.48
N MET A 411 30.44 9.43 -9.50
CA MET A 411 30.74 10.58 -10.34
C MET A 411 31.65 11.61 -9.65
N GLY A 412 32.09 11.35 -8.41
CA GLY A 412 32.92 12.27 -7.63
C GLY A 412 32.15 13.43 -6.99
N GLN A 413 30.82 13.39 -6.98
CA GLN A 413 29.93 14.43 -6.45
C GLN A 413 29.54 14.15 -4.98
N SER A 414 30.53 13.96 -4.11
CA SER A 414 30.32 13.44 -2.76
C SER A 414 29.53 14.35 -1.81
N ASP A 415 29.60 15.68 -1.98
CA ASP A 415 28.82 16.60 -1.15
C ASP A 415 27.31 16.51 -1.49
N GLU A 416 26.97 16.41 -2.78
CA GLU A 416 25.60 16.19 -3.23
C GLU A 416 25.09 14.81 -2.80
N ALA A 417 25.92 13.77 -2.96
CA ALA A 417 25.62 12.42 -2.50
C ALA A 417 25.31 12.38 -1.01
N ARG A 418 26.09 13.08 -0.18
CA ARG A 418 25.86 13.20 1.28
C ARG A 418 24.53 13.89 1.57
N SER A 419 24.20 14.96 0.86
CA SER A 419 22.93 15.68 1.02
C SER A 419 21.74 14.77 0.70
N VAL A 420 21.74 14.13 -0.47
CA VAL A 420 20.66 13.23 -0.90
C VAL A 420 20.50 12.06 0.07
N ARG A 421 21.62 11.49 0.52
CA ARG A 421 21.63 10.39 1.50
C ARG A 421 21.03 10.82 2.83
N LEU A 422 21.31 12.03 3.32
CA LEU A 422 20.70 12.57 4.54
C LEU A 422 19.19 12.79 4.36
N ASP A 423 18.78 13.33 3.21
CA ASP A 423 17.38 13.61 2.91
C ASP A 423 16.51 12.36 2.76
N SER A 424 17.11 11.23 2.36
CA SER A 424 16.42 9.95 2.20
C SER A 424 16.08 9.30 3.54
N LEU A 425 16.79 9.63 4.64
CA LEU A 425 16.66 8.95 5.92
C LEU A 425 15.30 9.17 6.58
N GLY A 426 14.76 10.39 6.49
CA GLY A 426 13.43 10.68 7.03
C GLY A 426 12.32 9.87 6.32
N TRP A 427 12.47 9.64 5.02
CA TRP A 427 11.59 8.77 4.23
C TRP A 427 11.85 7.28 4.50
N ALA A 428 13.11 6.87 4.68
CA ALA A 428 13.46 5.50 5.07
C ALA A 428 12.84 5.12 6.41
N ARG A 429 12.79 6.02 7.40
CA ARG A 429 12.14 5.73 8.68
C ARG A 429 10.63 5.54 8.52
N TYR A 430 9.99 6.28 7.61
CA TYR A 430 8.58 6.07 7.29
C TYR A 430 8.36 4.73 6.56
N GLY A 431 9.19 4.42 5.55
CA GLY A 431 9.07 3.22 4.72
C GLY A 431 9.51 1.91 5.37
N PHE A 432 10.60 1.93 6.14
CA PHE A 432 11.23 0.73 6.72
C PHE A 432 11.09 0.63 8.25
N GLY A 433 10.61 1.70 8.91
CA GLY A 433 10.35 1.73 10.35
C GLY A 433 11.62 1.95 11.17
N SER A 434 12.08 0.89 11.85
CA SER A 434 13.15 0.99 12.86
C SER A 434 14.47 1.53 12.31
N ASP A 435 15.24 2.24 13.16
CA ASP A 435 16.58 2.72 12.83
C ASP A 435 17.52 1.60 12.36
N ALA A 436 17.37 0.39 12.91
CA ALA A 436 18.14 -0.78 12.50
C ALA A 436 17.81 -1.21 11.07
N ALA A 437 16.52 -1.23 10.70
CA ALA A 437 16.07 -1.53 9.34
C ALA A 437 16.54 -0.46 8.34
N VAL A 438 16.47 0.82 8.71
CA VAL A 438 17.01 1.91 7.88
C VAL A 438 18.51 1.73 7.63
N LYS A 439 19.29 1.51 8.70
CA LYS A 439 20.75 1.28 8.58
C LYS A 439 21.07 0.03 7.77
N ALA A 440 20.28 -1.04 7.91
CA ALA A 440 20.44 -2.24 7.11
C ALA A 440 20.18 -1.97 5.63
N LYS A 441 19.12 -1.23 5.29
CA LYS A 441 18.81 -0.86 3.91
C LYS A 441 19.86 0.05 3.29
N MET A 442 20.37 1.00 4.07
CA MET A 442 21.50 1.82 3.65
C MET A 442 22.69 0.93 3.31
N ARG A 443 23.13 0.04 4.22
CA ARG A 443 24.25 -0.88 3.96
C ARG A 443 24.04 -1.71 2.71
N GLU A 444 22.87 -2.33 2.56
CA GLU A 444 22.51 -3.13 1.39
C GLU A 444 22.73 -2.37 0.07
N ILE A 445 22.22 -1.14 -0.05
CA ILE A 445 22.38 -0.33 -1.27
C ILE A 445 23.85 0.08 -1.45
N SER A 446 24.49 0.37 -0.34
CA SER A 446 25.84 0.88 -0.32
C SER A 446 26.86 -0.21 -0.73
N ASP A 447 26.61 -1.47 -0.39
CA ASP A 447 27.45 -2.61 -0.73
C ASP A 447 27.39 -2.97 -2.24
N ILE A 448 26.48 -2.35 -2.99
CA ILE A 448 26.38 -2.47 -4.46
C ILE A 448 27.52 -1.71 -5.15
N SER A 449 27.96 -0.59 -4.57
CA SER A 449 28.96 0.29 -5.18
C SER A 449 30.35 -0.35 -5.14
N PRO A 450 31.13 -0.31 -6.25
CA PRO A 450 32.50 -0.81 -6.26
C PRO A 450 33.51 0.10 -5.54
N LEU A 451 33.07 1.28 -5.06
CA LEU A 451 33.95 2.19 -4.34
C LEU A 451 34.39 1.60 -2.98
N PRO A 452 35.68 1.72 -2.61
CA PRO A 452 36.13 1.30 -1.30
C PRO A 452 35.45 2.14 -0.21
N ARG A 453 34.89 1.46 0.79
CA ARG A 453 34.32 2.11 1.98
C ARG A 453 35.43 2.27 3.02
N GLY A 454 35.70 3.52 3.39
CA GLY A 454 36.64 3.90 4.44
C GLY A 454 36.09 3.74 5.85
#